data_AF-A0A4S0MUT7-F1
#
_entry.id   AF-A0A4S0MUT7-F1
#
_cell.length_a   1.000
_cell.length_b   1.000
_cell.length_c   1.000
_cell.angle_alpha   90.00
_cell.angle_beta   90.00
_cell.angle_gamma   90.00
#
_symmetry.space_group_name_H-M   'P 1'
#
loop_
_entity.id
_entity.type
_entity.pdbx_description
1 polymer ?
#
loop_
_entity_poly.entity_id
_entity_poly.type
_entity_poly.pdbx_seq_one_letter_code
_entity_poly.pdbx_strand_id
1 'polypeptide(L)'
;RRLAARPALLFVFIMLSEKFTPEGIMRSQGLSEASIFLYLRDLEELGLVALGRGLSARLLVDTPIQWNFEGPLKPHFETTNKNFVGWAIAHLERGATFVSFSRRMRPETA
;
A
#
# COMPACT_ATOMS: atom_id res chain seq x y z
N ARG A 1 -12.71 -0.45 8.44
CA ARG A 1 -13.56 0.50 7.66
C ARG A 1 -12.84 1.81 7.34
N ARG A 2 -12.21 2.49 8.33
CA ARG A 2 -11.47 3.74 8.09
C ARG A 2 -10.33 3.63 7.04
N LEU A 3 -9.51 2.58 7.09
CA LEU A 3 -8.44 2.36 6.10
C LEU A 3 -9.00 2.26 4.66
N ALA A 4 -10.08 1.51 4.46
CA ALA A 4 -10.73 1.36 3.17
C ALA A 4 -11.47 2.61 2.69
N ALA A 5 -11.85 3.52 3.58
CA ALA A 5 -12.52 4.76 3.21
C ALA A 5 -11.54 5.88 2.81
N ARG A 6 -10.24 5.73 3.08
CA ARG A 6 -9.22 6.78 2.90
C ARG A 6 -8.05 6.23 2.08
N PRO A 7 -8.09 6.37 0.74
CA PRO A 7 -7.04 5.84 -0.15
C PRO A 7 -5.63 6.29 0.22
N ALA A 8 -5.46 7.56 0.59
CA ALA A 8 -4.16 8.09 1.01
C ALA A 8 -3.62 7.42 2.28
N LEU A 9 -4.49 7.08 3.24
CA LEU A 9 -4.10 6.37 4.47
C LEU A 9 -3.67 4.93 4.15
N LEU A 10 -4.40 4.25 3.27
CA LEU A 10 -4.02 2.93 2.77
C LEU A 10 -2.67 2.98 2.04
N PHE A 11 -2.46 3.99 1.20
CA PHE A 11 -1.20 4.17 0.49
C PHE A 11 -0.01 4.35 1.45
N VAL A 12 -0.13 5.22 2.45
CA VAL A 12 0.92 5.41 3.47
C VAL A 12 1.22 4.09 4.19
N PHE A 13 0.19 3.33 4.55
CA PHE A 13 0.37 2.01 5.18
C PHE A 13 1.12 1.02 4.29
N ILE A 14 0.79 0.94 2.99
CA ILE A 14 1.49 0.09 2.03
C ILE A 14 2.96 0.51 1.89
N MET A 15 3.24 1.82 1.80
CA MET A 15 4.62 2.30 1.71
C MET A 15 5.44 1.91 2.96
N LEU A 16 4.84 2.01 4.15
CA LEU A 16 5.49 1.56 5.38
C LEU A 16 5.74 0.04 5.37
N SER A 17 4.81 -0.77 4.86
CA SER A 17 5.00 -2.23 4.72
C SER A 17 6.11 -2.61 3.76
N GLU A 18 6.35 -1.79 2.74
CA GLU A 18 7.48 -1.90 1.81
C GLU A 18 8.78 -1.26 2.34
N LYS A 19 8.86 -1.00 3.65
CA LYS A 19 10.04 -0.48 4.38
C LYS A 19 10.45 0.95 4.01
N PHE A 20 9.56 1.74 3.42
CA PHE A 20 9.82 3.19 3.30
C PHE A 20 9.77 3.84 4.69
N THR A 21 10.68 4.77 4.95
CA THR A 21 10.60 5.60 6.16
C THR A 21 9.58 6.73 5.96
N PRO A 22 8.97 7.26 7.03
CA PRO A 22 8.09 8.41 6.96
C PRO A 22 8.70 9.62 6.23
N GLU A 23 10.00 9.89 6.43
CA GLU A 23 10.72 10.95 5.73
C GLU A 23 10.88 10.63 4.24
N GLY A 24 11.08 9.36 3.87
CA GLY A 24 11.08 8.92 2.49
C GLY A 24 9.73 9.10 1.81
N ILE A 25 8.63 8.79 2.52
CA ILE A 25 7.26 9.01 2.05
C ILE A 25 7.02 10.51 1.87
N MET A 26 7.40 11.35 2.83
CA MET A 26 7.29 12.81 2.72
C MET A 26 7.97 13.35 1.46
N ARG A 27 9.22 12.96 1.21
CA ARG A 27 9.96 13.42 0.02
C ARG A 27 9.31 12.96 -1.27
N SER A 28 8.91 11.69 -1.36
CA SER A 28 8.34 11.13 -2.60
C SER A 28 6.95 11.67 -2.94
N GLN A 29 6.16 12.03 -1.92
CA GLN A 29 4.77 12.47 -2.08
C GLN A 29 4.57 13.97 -1.85
N GLY A 30 5.63 14.72 -1.53
CA GLY A 30 5.53 16.15 -1.20
C GLY A 30 4.72 16.43 0.07
N LEU A 31 4.72 15.52 1.04
CA LEU A 31 3.96 15.71 2.29
C LEU A 31 4.74 16.54 3.31
N SER A 32 4.02 17.42 4.01
CA SER A 32 4.54 18.09 5.19
C SER A 32 4.70 17.11 6.37
N GLU A 33 5.55 17.47 7.34
CA GLU A 33 5.72 16.72 8.59
C GLU A 33 4.40 16.56 9.35
N ALA A 34 3.61 17.63 9.44
CA ALA A 34 2.30 17.59 10.08
C ALA A 34 1.34 16.63 9.36
N SER A 35 1.37 16.59 8.02
CA SER A 35 0.53 15.69 7.23
C SER A 35 0.88 14.22 7.47
N ILE A 36 2.17 13.86 7.42
CA ILE A 36 2.58 12.48 7.67
C ILE A 36 2.29 12.06 9.11
N PHE A 37 2.49 12.96 10.08
CA PHE A 37 2.18 12.68 11.48
C PHE A 37 0.70 12.33 11.68
N LEU A 38 -0.21 13.05 11.03
CA LEU A 38 -1.65 12.73 11.07
C LEU A 38 -1.96 11.35 10.49
N TYR A 39 -1.32 10.97 9.37
CA TYR A 39 -1.47 9.62 8.84
C TYR A 39 -0.95 8.55 9.79
N LEU A 40 0.22 8.75 10.40
CA LEU A 40 0.79 7.79 11.34
C LEU A 40 -0.10 7.63 12.59
N ARG A 41 -0.66 8.74 13.11
CA ARG A 41 -1.62 8.70 14.22
C ARG A 41 -2.90 7.94 13.85
N ASP A 42 -3.44 8.19 12.66
CA ASP A 42 -4.61 7.47 12.17
C ASP A 42 -4.34 5.95 12.01
N LEU A 43 -3.12 5.57 11.62
CA LEU A 43 -2.71 4.16 11.54
C LEU A 43 -2.48 3.55 12.92
N GLU A 44 -2.00 4.32 13.88
CA GLU A 44 -1.84 3.89 15.27
C GLU A 44 -3.19 3.63 15.95
N GLU A 45 -4.18 4.51 15.74
CA GLU A 45 -5.57 4.29 16.19
C GLU A 45 -6.18 3.01 15.62
N LEU A 46 -5.71 2.57 14.45
CA LEU A 46 -6.15 1.32 13.82
C LEU A 46 -5.36 0.09 14.30
N GLY A 47 -4.37 0.27 15.16
CA GLY A 47 -3.49 -0.80 15.65
C GLY A 47 -2.55 -1.36 14.57
N LEU A 48 -2.28 -0.59 13.51
CA LEU A 48 -1.45 -1.04 12.38
C LEU A 48 0.01 -0.64 12.55
N VAL A 49 0.27 0.46 13.26
CA VAL A 49 1.60 0.96 13.59
C VAL A 49 1.66 1.38 15.05
N ALA A 50 2.86 1.40 15.62
CA ALA A 50 3.15 2.08 16.88
C ALA A 50 4.06 3.27 16.61
N LEU A 51 3.69 4.45 17.11
CA LEU A 51 4.52 5.65 17.03
C LEU A 51 5.63 5.61 18.08
N GLY A 52 6.82 6.02 17.64
CA GLY A 52 7.98 6.28 18.47
C GLY A 52 8.18 7.77 18.68
N ARG A 53 9.42 8.17 18.99
CA ARG A 53 9.78 9.60 19.07
C ARG A 53 9.84 10.20 17.66
N GLY A 54 9.30 11.43 17.51
CA GLY A 54 9.26 12.12 16.23
C GLY A 54 8.33 11.41 15.24
N LEU A 55 8.81 11.20 14.01
CA LEU A 55 8.08 10.46 12.98
C LEU A 55 8.36 8.96 12.98
N SER A 56 9.14 8.43 13.92
CA SER A 56 9.43 6.99 13.95
C SER A 56 8.14 6.18 14.09
N ALA A 57 7.95 5.16 13.23
CA ALA A 57 6.79 4.30 13.26
C ALA A 57 7.20 2.83 13.01
N ARG A 58 6.68 1.92 13.82
CA ARG A 58 6.91 0.48 13.71
C ARG A 58 5.62 -0.23 13.32
N LEU A 59 5.66 -1.10 12.30
CA LEU A 59 4.52 -1.94 11.95
C LEU A 59 4.17 -2.89 13.09
N LEU A 60 2.87 -3.05 13.34
CA LEU A 60 2.31 -4.00 14.31
C LEU A 60 1.73 -5.25 13.63
N VAL A 61 1.80 -5.32 12.31
CA VAL A 61 1.35 -6.44 11.51
C VAL A 61 2.53 -7.30 11.06
N ASP A 62 2.30 -8.60 10.93
CA ASP A 62 3.29 -9.52 10.38
C ASP A 62 3.49 -9.26 8.88
N THR A 63 4.75 -9.26 8.44
CA THR A 63 5.14 -9.11 7.04
C THR A 63 5.68 -10.42 6.48
N PRO A 64 5.30 -10.84 5.26
CA PRO A 64 4.47 -10.11 4.29
C PRO A 64 2.98 -10.09 4.68
N ILE A 65 2.32 -8.96 4.45
CA ILE A 65 0.91 -8.77 4.82
C ILE A 65 0.03 -9.70 3.98
N GLN A 66 -0.74 -10.55 4.65
CA GLN A 66 -1.78 -11.34 3.99
C GLN A 66 -3.04 -10.49 3.78
N TRP A 67 -3.25 -10.07 2.54
CA TRP A 67 -4.41 -9.23 2.19
C TRP A 67 -5.67 -10.07 2.00
N ASN A 68 -6.77 -9.63 2.62
CA ASN A 68 -8.10 -10.16 2.32
C ASN A 68 -8.66 -9.48 1.05
N PHE A 69 -8.53 -10.14 -0.09
CA PHE A 69 -9.02 -9.66 -1.39
C PHE A 69 -10.55 -9.71 -1.55
N GLU A 70 -11.27 -10.35 -0.64
CA GLU A 70 -12.75 -10.31 -0.59
C GLU A 70 -13.26 -9.33 0.48
N GLY A 71 -12.36 -8.63 1.17
CA GLY A 71 -12.68 -7.69 2.22
C GLY A 71 -12.98 -6.27 1.72
N PRO A 72 -13.11 -5.29 2.65
CA PRO A 72 -13.45 -3.90 2.32
C PRO A 72 -12.46 -3.18 1.40
N LEU A 73 -11.24 -3.72 1.25
CA LEU A 73 -10.21 -3.18 0.36
C LEU A 73 -10.32 -3.67 -1.08
N LYS A 74 -11.18 -4.65 -1.36
CA LYS A 74 -11.38 -5.23 -2.69
C LYS A 74 -11.51 -4.19 -3.81
N PRO A 75 -12.36 -3.14 -3.68
CA PRO A 75 -12.49 -2.14 -4.74
C PRO A 75 -11.17 -1.41 -5.05
N HIS A 76 -10.35 -1.13 -4.03
CA HIS A 76 -9.05 -0.48 -4.20
C HIS A 76 -8.06 -1.36 -4.92
N PHE A 77 -8.00 -2.66 -4.57
CA PHE A 77 -7.15 -3.60 -5.28
C PHE A 77 -7.57 -3.77 -6.73
N GLU A 78 -8.86 -3.92 -6.99
CA GLU A 78 -9.37 -4.05 -8.36
C GLU A 78 -9.05 -2.83 -9.20
N THR A 79 -9.34 -1.63 -8.70
CA THR A 79 -9.06 -0.38 -9.42
C THR A 79 -7.57 -0.17 -9.63
N THR A 80 -6.74 -0.36 -8.60
CA THR A 80 -5.28 -0.20 -8.71
C THR A 80 -4.69 -1.17 -9.74
N ASN A 81 -5.10 -2.43 -9.70
CA ASN A 81 -4.62 -3.44 -10.64
C ASN A 81 -5.09 -3.16 -12.08
N LYS A 82 -6.36 -2.80 -12.27
CA LYS A 82 -6.90 -2.42 -13.60
C LYS A 82 -6.17 -1.20 -14.18
N ASN A 83 -5.95 -0.17 -13.37
CA ASN A 83 -5.22 1.03 -13.78
C ASN A 83 -3.78 0.69 -14.17
N PHE A 84 -3.10 -0.13 -13.36
CA PHE A 84 -1.74 -0.58 -13.65
C PHE A 84 -1.67 -1.37 -14.98
N VAL A 85 -2.55 -2.36 -15.17
CA VAL A 85 -2.57 -3.17 -16.39
C VAL A 85 -2.86 -2.30 -17.62
N GLY A 86 -3.85 -1.41 -17.53
CA GLY A 86 -4.17 -0.47 -18.60
C GLY A 86 -3.00 0.44 -18.95
N TRP A 87 -2.32 0.99 -17.94
CA TRP A 87 -1.12 1.79 -18.13
C TRP A 87 0.00 1.00 -18.80
N ALA A 88 0.28 -0.22 -18.33
CA ALA A 88 1.33 -1.06 -18.88
C ALA A 88 1.09 -1.44 -20.35
N ILE A 89 -0.16 -1.75 -20.71
CA ILE A 89 -0.57 -2.01 -22.10
C ILE A 89 -0.34 -0.77 -22.97
N ALA A 90 -0.71 0.41 -22.48
CA ALA A 90 -0.57 1.67 -23.23
C ALA A 90 0.89 2.12 -23.42
N HIS A 91 1.80 1.70 -22.55
CA HIS A 91 3.21 2.12 -22.53
C HIS A 91 4.16 0.94 -22.77
N LEU A 92 3.71 -0.07 -23.51
CA LEU A 92 4.45 -1.30 -23.74
C LEU A 92 5.57 -1.06 -24.77
N GLU A 93 6.74 -0.64 -24.29
CA GLU A 93 7.95 -0.57 -25.13
C GLU A 93 8.55 -1.97 -25.37
N ARG A 94 9.33 -2.12 -26.45
CA ARG A 94 10.03 -3.39 -26.73
C ARG A 94 10.99 -3.71 -25.58
N GLY A 95 10.69 -4.79 -24.85
CA GLY A 95 11.51 -5.29 -23.72
C GLY A 95 10.93 -5.01 -22.33
N ALA A 96 9.76 -4.38 -22.22
CA ALA A 96 9.10 -4.20 -20.93
C ALA A 96 8.76 -5.56 -20.29
N THR A 97 9.27 -5.80 -19.08
CA THR A 97 9.02 -7.03 -18.31
C THR A 97 7.98 -6.74 -17.22
N PHE A 98 6.86 -7.46 -17.26
CA PHE A 98 5.85 -7.42 -16.20
C PHE A 98 5.94 -8.68 -15.33
N VAL A 99 6.04 -8.49 -14.02
CA VAL A 99 6.00 -9.57 -13.02
C VAL A 99 4.79 -9.34 -12.11
N SER A 100 3.88 -10.31 -12.08
CA SER A 100 2.77 -10.36 -11.13
C SER A 100 3.00 -11.49 -10.13
N PHE A 101 2.96 -11.18 -8.84
CA PHE A 101 3.09 -12.14 -7.73
C PHE A 101 1.74 -12.75 -7.30
N SER A 102 0.64 -12.38 -7.94
CA SER A 102 -0.67 -12.99 -7.70
C SER A 102 -1.27 -13.49 -9.01
N ARG A 103 -1.18 -14.80 -9.22
CA ARG A 103 -2.04 -15.50 -10.17
C ARG A 103 -2.93 -16.42 -9.34
N ARG A 104 -4.26 -16.19 -9.42
CA ARG A 104 -5.20 -17.25 -9.08
C ARG A 104 -5.04 -18.29 -10.19
N MET A 105 -4.19 -19.29 -9.95
CA MET A 105 -3.97 -20.38 -10.89
C MET A 105 -5.29 -21.16 -10.99
N ARG A 106 -5.66 -21.61 -12.19
CA ARG A 106 -6.71 -22.63 -12.29
C ARG A 106 -6.26 -23.85 -11.48
N PRO A 107 -7.17 -24.63 -10.87
CA PRO A 107 -6.79 -25.85 -10.14
C PRO A 107 -5.89 -26.79 -10.98
N GLU A 108 -6.11 -26.78 -12.30
CA GLU A 108 -5.37 -27.54 -13.31
C GLU A 108 -3.91 -27.09 -13.50
N THR A 109 -3.57 -25.88 -13.06
CA THR A 109 -2.27 -25.24 -13.26
C THR A 109 -1.58 -24.87 -11.94
N ALA A 110 -2.14 -25.31 -10.80
CA ALA A 110 -1.59 -25.07 -9.46
C ALA A 110 -0.45 -26.02 -9.12
#